data_AF-A0A7D9I254-F1
#
_entry.id   AF-A0A7D9I254-F1
#
_cell.length_a   1.000
_cell.length_b   1.000
_cell.length_c   1.000
_cell.angle_alpha   90.00
_cell.angle_beta   90.00
_cell.angle_gamma   90.00
#
_symmetry.space_group_name_H-M   'P 1'
#
loop_
_entity.id
_entity.type
_entity.pdbx_description
1 polymer ?
#
loop_
_entity_poly.entity_id
_entity_poly.type
_entity_poly.pdbx_seq_one_letter_code
_entity_poly.pdbx_strand_id
1 'polypeptide(L)'
;MRFMHEIEELKPGKTLVVCDYMMKLLLQKFREPQRDWYAKKGVSLHGSMFFYKRSESSDIEVEIHDVFSNGVCVQNWYFTASAFEATIKNFTSKHDDITSLVIWPDNGPHYHNTSIILWLMRFPELCPIKLERYSFFEAQKGKTSLDSHFATFKFVLRGWMNKGNDILSSEDIVNGTKDHLKGTHVYEIHIDRSREPKSANTWNGISMFGDFTFVYNNRQCIAIDVREQTSKCDGKAKRFERKKLFELWPNYLKSDTISTGVTSDSNDTDESGVQPVS
;
A
#
# COMPACT_ATOMS: atom_id res chain seq x y z
N MET A 1 20.52 2.57 9.96
CA MET A 1 19.78 2.51 8.67
C MET A 1 18.81 3.67 8.63
N ARG A 2 18.69 4.38 7.49
CA ARG A 2 17.90 5.62 7.36
C ARG A 2 16.45 5.48 7.84
N PHE A 3 15.80 4.35 7.56
CA PHE A 3 14.45 4.05 8.04
C PHE A 3 14.32 4.11 9.58
N MET A 4 15.22 3.47 10.33
CA MET A 4 15.16 3.48 11.80
C MET A 4 15.27 4.91 12.36
N HIS A 5 16.13 5.72 11.76
CA HIS A 5 16.28 7.11 12.15
C HIS A 5 15.01 7.93 11.84
N GLU A 6 14.34 7.68 10.71
CA GLU A 6 13.06 8.32 10.39
C GLU A 6 11.94 7.92 11.35
N ILE A 7 11.93 6.67 11.83
CA ILE A 7 11.00 6.20 12.86
C ILE A 7 11.28 6.90 14.21
N GLU A 8 12.55 7.01 14.60
CA GLU A 8 12.96 7.71 15.83
C GLU A 8 12.60 9.21 15.81
N GLU A 9 12.72 9.86 14.65
CA GLU A 9 12.37 11.27 14.45
C GLU A 9 10.91 11.51 14.02
N LEU A 10 10.06 10.49 14.09
CA LEU A 10 8.66 10.60 13.69
C LEU A 10 7.93 11.62 14.59
N LYS A 11 7.20 12.54 13.95
CA LYS A 11 6.43 13.60 14.61
C LYS A 11 4.94 13.41 14.37
N PRO A 12 4.07 13.93 15.26
CA PRO A 12 2.64 14.02 14.99
C PRO A 12 2.35 14.72 13.67
N GLY A 13 1.26 14.31 13.02
CA GLY A 13 0.87 14.80 11.70
C GLY A 13 1.68 14.23 10.53
N LYS A 14 2.69 13.38 10.79
CA LYS A 14 3.43 12.63 9.79
C LYS A 14 3.28 11.13 10.03
N THR A 15 3.14 10.38 8.95
CA THR A 15 3.16 8.92 8.99
C THR A 15 4.26 8.34 8.08
N LEU A 16 4.82 7.23 8.53
CA LEU A 16 5.69 6.36 7.75
C LEU A 16 4.91 5.09 7.42
N VAL A 17 4.89 4.66 6.16
CA VAL A 17 4.25 3.40 5.77
C VAL A 17 5.28 2.45 5.19
N VAL A 18 5.31 1.23 5.71
CA VAL A 18 6.07 0.12 5.14
C VAL A 18 5.13 -0.73 4.32
N CYS A 19 5.51 -1.08 3.09
CA CYS A 19 4.66 -1.81 2.16
C CYS A 19 5.34 -3.07 1.65
N ASP A 20 4.61 -4.19 1.62
CA ASP A 20 5.11 -5.43 1.04
C ASP A 20 3.96 -6.29 0.52
N TYR A 21 4.27 -7.16 -0.43
CA TYR A 21 3.34 -8.17 -0.90
C TYR A 21 3.53 -9.47 -0.12
N MET A 22 2.43 -10.03 0.37
CA MET A 22 2.45 -11.38 0.88
C MET A 22 2.74 -12.37 -0.26
N MET A 23 3.59 -13.36 0.01
CA MET A 23 3.67 -14.56 -0.83
C MET A 23 2.30 -15.23 -0.98
N LYS A 24 1.85 -15.37 -2.23
CA LYS A 24 0.59 -15.98 -2.73
C LYS A 24 -0.25 -16.69 -1.65
N LEU A 25 -1.43 -16.13 -1.33
CA LEU A 25 -2.44 -16.78 -0.50
C LEU A 25 -3.25 -17.77 -1.36
N LEU A 26 -3.36 -19.02 -0.94
CA LEU A 26 -4.14 -20.03 -1.65
C LEU A 26 -5.55 -20.11 -1.05
N LEU A 27 -6.58 -20.00 -1.88
CA LEU A 27 -7.97 -20.23 -1.50
C LEU A 27 -8.21 -21.74 -1.37
N GLN A 28 -8.68 -22.19 -0.22
CA GLN A 28 -8.66 -23.59 0.18
C GLN A 28 -9.92 -23.96 0.96
N LYS A 29 -10.39 -25.18 0.74
CA LYS A 29 -11.43 -25.78 1.57
C LYS A 29 -10.80 -26.45 2.78
N PHE A 30 -11.54 -26.57 3.87
CA PHE A 30 -11.11 -27.33 5.03
C PHE A 30 -10.78 -28.80 4.68
N ARG A 31 -11.57 -29.40 3.78
CA ARG A 31 -11.31 -30.73 3.22
C ARG A 31 -11.24 -30.65 1.72
N GLU A 32 -10.02 -30.77 1.20
CA GLU A 32 -9.77 -30.77 -0.23
C GLU A 32 -8.87 -31.95 -0.61
N PRO A 33 -9.28 -32.79 -1.58
CA PRO A 33 -8.42 -33.88 -2.04
C PRO A 33 -7.19 -33.29 -2.74
N GLN A 34 -6.04 -33.94 -2.57
CA GLN A 34 -4.75 -33.46 -3.09
C GLN A 34 -4.73 -33.14 -4.59
N ARG A 35 -5.60 -33.76 -5.38
CA ARG A 35 -5.78 -33.48 -6.82
C ARG A 35 -6.37 -32.08 -7.10
N ASP A 36 -7.23 -31.57 -6.23
CA ASP A 36 -7.92 -30.29 -6.39
C ASP A 36 -7.06 -29.12 -5.85
N TRP A 37 -5.95 -29.44 -5.18
CA TRP A 37 -4.93 -28.49 -4.72
C TRP A 37 -4.03 -27.98 -5.87
N TYR A 38 -3.78 -28.81 -6.87
CA TYR A 38 -2.83 -28.50 -7.93
C TYR A 38 -3.43 -27.47 -8.90
N ALA A 39 -2.67 -26.40 -9.22
CA ALA A 39 -3.03 -25.30 -10.13
C ALA A 39 -4.03 -24.23 -9.63
N LYS A 40 -4.28 -24.11 -8.32
CA LYS A 40 -5.12 -23.02 -7.80
C LYS A 40 -4.54 -21.63 -8.07
N LYS A 41 -5.42 -20.75 -8.58
CA LYS A 41 -5.16 -19.31 -8.67
C LYS A 41 -5.27 -18.72 -7.27
N GLY A 42 -4.16 -18.22 -6.75
CA GLY A 42 -4.08 -17.66 -5.40
C GLY A 42 -4.19 -16.15 -5.43
N VAL A 43 -4.59 -15.56 -4.32
CA VAL A 43 -4.82 -14.12 -4.18
C VAL A 43 -3.51 -13.41 -3.86
N SER A 44 -3.31 -12.24 -4.47
CA SER A 44 -2.25 -11.31 -4.06
C SER A 44 -2.78 -10.41 -2.97
N LEU A 45 -2.05 -10.38 -1.84
CA LEU A 45 -2.34 -9.50 -0.72
C LEU A 45 -1.18 -8.51 -0.58
N HIS A 46 -1.51 -7.23 -0.45
CA HIS A 46 -0.59 -6.14 -0.25
C HIS A 46 -0.82 -5.58 1.16
N GLY A 47 0.20 -5.66 2.01
CA GLY A 47 0.17 -5.10 3.36
C GLY A 47 0.77 -3.71 3.38
N SER A 48 0.11 -2.78 4.09
CA SER A 48 0.59 -1.43 4.38
C SER A 48 0.60 -1.23 5.89
N MET A 49 1.80 -1.16 6.47
CA MET A 49 2.01 -0.97 7.91
C MET A 49 2.33 0.51 8.18
N PHE A 50 1.39 1.23 8.76
CA PHE A 50 1.50 2.64 9.11
C PHE A 50 2.06 2.80 10.51
N PHE A 51 3.05 3.69 10.63
CA PHE A 51 3.62 4.16 11.89
C PHE A 51 3.24 5.64 12.04
N TYR A 52 2.69 6.02 13.19
CA TYR A 52 2.28 7.40 13.46
C TYR A 52 2.32 7.70 14.97
N LYS A 53 2.21 8.98 15.33
CA LYS A 53 2.12 9.44 16.72
C LYS A 53 0.92 10.37 16.87
N ARG A 54 0.14 10.20 17.94
CA ARG A 54 -0.98 11.11 18.26
C ARG A 54 -0.51 12.43 18.86
N SER A 55 0.62 12.43 19.57
CA SER A 55 1.19 13.64 20.17
C SER A 55 2.71 13.52 20.31
N GLU A 56 3.39 14.64 20.60
CA GLU A 56 4.87 14.65 20.70
C GLU A 56 5.38 13.68 21.77
N SER A 57 4.63 13.52 22.86
CA SER A 57 4.96 12.64 23.98
C SER A 57 4.38 11.23 23.86
N SER A 58 3.56 10.93 22.85
CA SER A 58 3.00 9.58 22.70
C SER A 58 4.06 8.61 22.18
N ASP A 59 3.91 7.33 22.50
CA ASP A 59 4.62 6.28 21.79
C ASP A 59 4.17 6.21 20.33
N ILE A 60 4.95 5.50 19.52
CA ILE A 60 4.61 5.22 18.12
C ILE A 60 3.51 4.16 18.11
N GLU A 61 2.41 4.48 17.42
CA GLU A 61 1.32 3.56 17.14
C GLU A 61 1.52 2.92 15.77
N VAL A 62 1.03 1.68 15.65
CA VAL A 62 1.11 0.89 14.43
C VAL A 62 -0.27 0.40 14.04
N GLU A 63 -0.63 0.61 12.78
CA GLU A 63 -1.86 0.11 12.16
C GLU A 63 -1.52 -0.55 10.83
N ILE A 64 -2.11 -1.70 10.52
CA ILE A 64 -1.83 -2.48 9.31
C ILE A 64 -3.09 -2.53 8.46
N HIS A 65 -2.96 -2.21 7.17
CA HIS A 65 -4.03 -2.35 6.19
C HIS A 65 -3.60 -3.39 5.16
N ASP A 66 -4.30 -4.52 5.15
CA ASP A 66 -4.14 -5.56 4.14
C ASP A 66 -5.23 -5.41 3.09
N VAL A 67 -4.80 -5.24 1.84
CA VAL A 67 -5.71 -5.17 0.70
C VAL A 67 -5.43 -6.28 -0.29
N PHE A 68 -6.50 -6.80 -0.87
CA PHE A 68 -6.39 -7.85 -1.87
C PHE A 68 -7.52 -7.69 -2.90
N SER A 69 -7.34 -8.30 -4.08
CA SER A 69 -8.34 -8.22 -5.15
C SER A 69 -8.70 -9.62 -5.63
N ASN A 70 -9.99 -9.94 -5.63
CA ASN A 70 -10.45 -11.23 -6.09
C ASN A 70 -10.24 -11.39 -7.61
N GLY A 71 -9.77 -12.55 -8.05
CA GLY A 71 -9.51 -12.85 -9.46
C GLY A 71 -8.30 -12.14 -10.10
N VAL A 72 -7.71 -11.13 -9.46
CA VAL A 72 -6.55 -10.36 -9.95
C VAL A 72 -5.30 -10.69 -9.14
N CYS A 73 -4.37 -11.42 -9.77
CA CYS A 73 -3.15 -11.91 -9.10
C CYS A 73 -1.87 -11.26 -9.65
N VAL A 74 -2.00 -10.34 -10.59
CA VAL A 74 -0.85 -9.71 -11.25
C VAL A 74 -0.37 -8.56 -10.38
N GLN A 75 0.74 -8.81 -9.68
CA GLN A 75 1.48 -7.80 -8.92
C GLN A 75 2.26 -6.93 -9.91
N ASN A 76 1.69 -5.78 -10.25
CA ASN A 76 2.31 -4.78 -11.12
C ASN A 76 2.07 -3.37 -10.58
N TRP A 77 2.59 -2.36 -11.28
CA TRP A 77 2.47 -0.96 -10.86
C TRP A 77 1.01 -0.52 -10.66
N TYR A 78 0.06 -1.01 -11.46
CA TYR A 78 -1.34 -0.62 -11.39
C TYR A 78 -2.05 -1.24 -10.17
N PHE A 79 -1.71 -2.49 -9.81
CA PHE A 79 -2.15 -3.06 -8.52
C PHE A 79 -1.59 -2.23 -7.37
N THR A 80 -0.28 -1.97 -7.37
CA THR A 80 0.40 -1.21 -6.31
C THR A 80 -0.22 0.18 -6.13
N ALA A 81 -0.47 0.91 -7.23
CA ALA A 81 -1.15 2.20 -7.21
C ALA A 81 -2.55 2.11 -6.58
N SER A 82 -3.32 1.08 -6.95
CA SER A 82 -4.67 0.86 -6.42
C SER A 82 -4.66 0.51 -4.95
N ALA A 83 -3.70 -0.31 -4.53
CA ALA A 83 -3.49 -0.67 -3.15
C ALA A 83 -3.10 0.57 -2.31
N PHE A 84 -2.15 1.39 -2.77
CA PHE A 84 -1.78 2.64 -2.12
C PHE A 84 -2.96 3.61 -2.03
N GLU A 85 -3.71 3.81 -3.10
CA GLU A 85 -4.88 4.68 -3.09
C GLU A 85 -5.89 4.22 -2.02
N ALA A 86 -6.24 2.94 -2.01
CA ALA A 86 -7.20 2.39 -1.06
C ALA A 86 -6.70 2.47 0.38
N THR A 87 -5.50 1.97 0.68
CA THR A 87 -4.99 1.92 2.06
C THR A 87 -4.75 3.31 2.63
N ILE A 88 -4.22 4.24 1.82
CA ILE A 88 -3.95 5.60 2.30
C ILE A 88 -5.26 6.38 2.49
N LYS A 89 -6.27 6.21 1.62
CA LYS A 89 -7.60 6.82 1.84
C LYS A 89 -8.24 6.28 3.12
N ASN A 90 -8.24 4.96 3.30
CA ASN A 90 -8.81 4.34 4.50
C ASN A 90 -8.08 4.81 5.77
N PHE A 91 -6.75 4.89 5.73
CA PHE A 91 -5.95 5.38 6.86
C PHE A 91 -6.27 6.86 7.16
N THR A 92 -6.19 7.74 6.16
CA THR A 92 -6.43 9.18 6.34
C THR A 92 -7.88 9.54 6.69
N SER A 93 -8.84 8.67 6.36
CA SER A 93 -10.23 8.86 6.81
C SER A 93 -10.40 8.70 8.33
N LYS A 94 -9.49 7.95 8.98
CA LYS A 94 -9.50 7.70 10.43
C LYS A 94 -8.53 8.59 11.21
N HIS A 95 -7.57 9.20 10.51
CA HIS A 95 -6.49 10.02 11.07
C HIS A 95 -6.39 11.34 10.31
N ASP A 96 -7.31 12.25 10.61
CA ASP A 96 -7.41 13.58 9.97
C ASP A 96 -6.27 14.53 10.37
N ASP A 97 -5.58 14.22 11.47
CA ASP A 97 -4.38 14.89 11.95
C ASP A 97 -3.15 14.63 11.07
N ILE A 98 -3.14 13.53 10.30
CA ILE A 98 -2.02 13.15 9.44
C ILE A 98 -2.05 13.93 8.13
N THR A 99 -1.03 14.76 7.94
CA THR A 99 -0.91 15.68 6.79
C THR A 99 0.18 15.27 5.81
N SER A 100 1.14 14.45 6.23
CA SER A 100 2.23 14.00 5.37
C SER A 100 2.61 12.54 5.51
N LEU A 101 3.11 11.98 4.41
CA LEU A 101 3.37 10.55 4.22
C LEU A 101 4.78 10.33 3.66
N VAL A 102 5.45 9.33 4.20
CA VAL A 102 6.66 8.73 3.61
C VAL A 102 6.44 7.23 3.43
N ILE A 103 6.69 6.73 2.22
CA ILE A 103 6.46 5.33 1.86
C ILE A 103 7.80 4.60 1.72
N TRP A 104 7.85 3.41 2.32
CA TRP A 104 8.98 2.50 2.34
C TRP A 104 8.58 1.11 1.83
N PRO A 105 8.57 0.87 0.50
CA PRO A 105 8.37 -0.45 -0.05
C PRO A 105 9.70 -1.21 -0.18
N ASP A 106 9.60 -2.45 -0.64
CA ASP A 106 10.76 -3.11 -1.19
C ASP A 106 11.20 -2.59 -2.57
N ASN A 107 12.39 -3.02 -3.00
CA ASN A 107 12.96 -2.62 -4.28
C ASN A 107 12.46 -3.49 -5.46
N GLY A 108 11.29 -4.13 -5.33
CA GLY A 108 10.70 -5.01 -6.32
C GLY A 108 10.18 -4.25 -7.54
N PRO A 109 10.08 -4.90 -8.72
CA PRO A 109 9.70 -4.22 -9.97
C PRO A 109 8.28 -3.63 -9.95
N HIS A 110 7.39 -4.13 -9.09
CA HIS A 110 6.04 -3.60 -8.90
C HIS A 110 6.01 -2.30 -8.06
N TYR A 111 7.08 -2.00 -7.31
CA TYR A 111 7.28 -0.75 -6.58
C TYR A 111 8.31 0.19 -7.23
N HIS A 112 9.26 -0.36 -7.99
CA HIS A 112 10.35 0.40 -8.60
C HIS A 112 10.26 0.38 -10.13
N ASN A 113 9.39 1.22 -10.67
CA ASN A 113 9.24 1.43 -12.10
C ASN A 113 8.78 2.87 -12.40
N THR A 114 8.87 3.30 -13.65
CA THR A 114 8.53 4.67 -14.02
C THR A 114 7.05 4.99 -13.85
N SER A 115 6.15 4.05 -14.16
CA SER A 115 4.70 4.27 -14.04
C SER A 115 4.30 4.62 -12.60
N ILE A 116 4.76 3.86 -11.60
CA ILE A 116 4.39 4.12 -10.21
C ILE A 116 4.97 5.44 -9.70
N ILE A 117 6.20 5.79 -10.06
CA ILE A 117 6.80 7.09 -9.68
C ILE A 117 6.01 8.26 -10.28
N LEU A 118 5.63 8.18 -11.56
CA LEU A 118 4.82 9.22 -12.20
C LEU A 118 3.39 9.29 -11.65
N TRP A 119 2.80 8.14 -11.31
CA TRP A 119 1.51 8.07 -10.62
C TRP A 119 1.59 8.78 -9.26
N LEU A 120 2.64 8.52 -8.47
CA LEU A 120 2.88 9.17 -7.18
C LEU A 120 3.02 10.70 -7.29
N MET A 121 3.53 11.24 -8.41
CA MET A 121 3.54 12.70 -8.64
C MET A 121 2.14 13.32 -8.77
N ARG A 122 1.13 12.52 -9.12
CA ARG A 122 -0.28 12.93 -9.20
C ARG A 122 -1.07 12.49 -7.97
N PHE A 123 -0.48 11.72 -7.06
CA PHE A 123 -1.19 11.18 -5.90
C PHE A 123 -1.91 12.23 -5.04
N PRO A 124 -1.38 13.46 -4.84
CA PRO A 124 -2.12 14.48 -4.10
C PRO A 124 -3.37 15.02 -4.80
N GLU A 125 -3.62 14.66 -6.06
CA GLU A 125 -4.89 14.88 -6.76
C GLU A 125 -5.97 13.87 -6.28
N LEU A 126 -5.57 12.72 -5.73
CA LEU A 126 -6.45 11.64 -5.25
C LEU A 126 -6.71 11.67 -3.74
N CYS A 127 -5.69 12.04 -2.96
CA CYS A 127 -5.75 12.02 -1.50
C CYS A 127 -5.32 13.39 -0.93
N PRO A 128 -5.98 13.90 0.11
CA PRO A 128 -5.62 15.18 0.75
C PRO A 128 -4.39 15.07 1.67
N ILE A 129 -3.41 14.24 1.32
CA ILE A 129 -2.17 14.04 2.07
C ILE A 129 -0.95 14.35 1.18
N LYS A 130 0.07 14.96 1.77
CA LYS A 130 1.31 15.26 1.07
C LYS A 130 2.25 14.05 1.11
N LEU A 131 2.49 13.43 -0.04
CA LEU A 131 3.58 12.46 -0.18
C LEU A 131 4.91 13.19 -0.18
N GLU A 132 5.68 13.10 0.90
CA GLU A 132 7.01 13.74 0.99
C GLU A 132 8.06 12.93 0.24
N ARG A 133 8.03 11.61 0.42
CA ARG A 133 9.13 10.74 0.02
C ARG A 133 8.69 9.32 -0.27
N TYR A 134 9.36 8.71 -1.23
CA TYR A 134 9.24 7.32 -1.61
C TYR A 134 10.64 6.72 -1.65
N SER A 135 10.95 5.81 -0.74
CA SER A 135 12.29 5.31 -0.50
C SER A 135 12.29 3.80 -0.42
N PHE A 136 13.29 3.13 -0.98
CA PHE A 136 13.33 1.68 -0.97
C PHE A 136 14.20 1.14 0.15
N PHE A 137 13.75 0.04 0.75
CA PHE A 137 14.62 -0.75 1.60
C PHE A 137 15.79 -1.35 0.80
N GLU A 138 16.97 -1.37 1.43
CA GLU A 138 18.06 -2.23 0.97
C GLU A 138 17.61 -3.70 1.01
N ALA A 139 18.18 -4.53 0.14
CA ALA A 139 17.90 -5.96 0.15
C ALA A 139 18.08 -6.53 1.59
N GLN A 140 17.08 -7.29 2.05
CA GLN A 140 17.04 -7.98 3.35
C GLN A 140 16.97 -7.08 4.60
N LYS A 141 16.66 -5.79 4.48
CA LYS A 141 16.56 -4.86 5.63
C LYS A 141 15.15 -4.29 5.76
N GLY A 142 14.61 -4.24 6.98
CA GLY A 142 13.35 -3.55 7.31
C GLY A 142 12.04 -4.31 7.03
N LYS A 143 12.06 -5.38 6.23
CA LYS A 143 10.86 -6.15 5.83
C LYS A 143 10.29 -7.11 6.87
N THR A 144 11.09 -7.46 7.87
CA THR A 144 10.80 -8.56 8.80
C THR A 144 9.48 -8.41 9.55
N SER A 145 9.01 -7.17 9.77
CA SER A 145 7.76 -6.92 10.49
C SER A 145 6.51 -7.29 9.67
N LEU A 146 6.47 -6.96 8.38
CA LEU A 146 5.38 -7.39 7.50
C LEU A 146 5.44 -8.88 7.21
N ASP A 147 6.62 -9.48 7.04
CA ASP A 147 6.76 -10.93 6.91
C ASP A 147 6.18 -11.68 8.12
N SER A 148 6.46 -11.18 9.33
CA SER A 148 5.93 -11.73 10.59
C SER A 148 4.42 -11.54 10.69
N HIS A 149 3.90 -10.38 10.29
CA HIS A 149 2.47 -10.13 10.18
C HIS A 149 1.80 -11.13 9.23
N PHE A 150 2.35 -11.32 8.03
CA PHE A 150 1.82 -12.26 7.04
C PHE A 150 1.84 -13.72 7.54
N ALA A 151 2.86 -14.11 8.30
CA ALA A 151 2.88 -15.43 8.95
C ALA A 151 1.72 -15.58 9.95
N THR A 152 1.45 -14.53 10.72
CA THR A 152 0.36 -14.48 11.71
C THR A 152 -1.01 -14.49 11.01
N PHE A 153 -1.17 -13.70 9.96
CA PHE A 153 -2.35 -13.68 9.09
C PHE A 153 -2.68 -15.08 8.55
N LYS A 154 -1.68 -15.79 8.00
CA LYS A 154 -1.84 -17.19 7.53
C LYS A 154 -2.22 -18.14 8.66
N PHE A 155 -1.63 -17.96 9.84
CA PHE A 155 -1.93 -18.78 11.00
C PHE A 155 -3.38 -18.62 11.47
N VAL A 156 -3.86 -17.38 11.57
CA VAL A 156 -5.25 -17.05 11.92
C VAL A 156 -6.23 -17.67 10.93
N LEU A 157 -6.01 -17.47 9.63
CA LEU A 157 -6.84 -18.07 8.58
C LEU A 157 -6.86 -19.60 8.64
N ARG A 158 -5.71 -20.23 8.90
CA ARG A 158 -5.64 -21.69 9.09
C ARG A 158 -6.43 -22.13 10.32
N GLY A 159 -6.37 -21.38 11.42
CA GLY A 159 -7.16 -21.63 12.60
C GLY A 159 -8.66 -21.55 12.33
N TRP A 160 -9.09 -20.58 11.53
CA TRP A 160 -10.49 -20.46 11.10
C TRP A 160 -10.93 -21.62 10.21
N MET A 161 -10.09 -22.06 9.26
CA MET A 161 -10.36 -23.26 8.46
C MET A 161 -10.48 -24.52 9.33
N ASN A 162 -9.60 -24.68 10.33
CA ASN A 162 -9.62 -25.84 11.22
C ASN A 162 -10.90 -25.96 12.06
N LYS A 163 -11.70 -24.90 12.15
CA LYS A 163 -13.05 -24.92 12.75
C LYS A 163 -14.14 -25.40 11.79
N GLY A 164 -13.77 -25.84 10.58
CA GLY A 164 -14.68 -26.35 9.55
C GLY A 164 -15.12 -25.33 8.50
N ASN A 165 -14.49 -24.15 8.46
CA ASN A 165 -14.80 -23.10 7.47
C ASN A 165 -13.94 -23.24 6.22
N ASP A 166 -14.45 -22.78 5.08
CA ASP A 166 -13.72 -22.74 3.82
C ASP A 166 -13.25 -21.30 3.52
N ILE A 167 -12.08 -21.13 2.91
CA ILE A 167 -11.58 -19.83 2.41
C ILE A 167 -11.64 -19.84 0.89
N LEU A 168 -12.77 -19.41 0.32
CA LEU A 168 -13.02 -19.45 -1.13
C LEU A 168 -13.29 -18.06 -1.72
N SER A 169 -13.55 -17.07 -0.88
CA SER A 169 -13.91 -15.72 -1.27
C SER A 169 -13.14 -14.67 -0.46
N SER A 170 -13.29 -13.42 -0.87
CA SER A 170 -12.84 -12.26 -0.12
C SER A 170 -13.52 -12.13 1.23
N GLU A 171 -14.83 -12.34 1.26
CA GLU A 171 -15.65 -12.34 2.46
C GLU A 171 -15.13 -13.36 3.48
N ASP A 172 -14.74 -14.56 3.03
CA ASP A 172 -14.15 -15.59 3.92
C ASP A 172 -12.83 -15.13 4.55
N ILE A 173 -11.99 -14.41 3.79
CA ILE A 173 -10.72 -13.87 4.30
C ILE A 173 -10.99 -12.81 5.36
N VAL A 174 -11.93 -11.89 5.10
CA VAL A 174 -12.32 -10.84 6.05
C VAL A 174 -12.90 -11.47 7.31
N ASN A 175 -13.86 -12.38 7.18
CA ASN A 175 -14.49 -13.05 8.32
C ASN A 175 -13.50 -13.92 9.10
N GLY A 176 -12.60 -14.62 8.42
CA GLY A 176 -11.60 -15.47 9.05
C GLY A 176 -10.51 -14.70 9.80
N THR A 177 -10.34 -13.41 9.52
CA THR A 177 -9.36 -12.52 10.20
C THR A 177 -9.99 -11.53 11.16
N LYS A 178 -11.31 -11.31 11.08
CA LYS A 178 -12.08 -10.42 11.94
C LYS A 178 -11.81 -10.72 13.41
N ASP A 179 -11.53 -9.67 14.18
CA ASP A 179 -11.26 -9.70 15.63
C ASP A 179 -10.08 -10.60 16.07
N HIS A 180 -9.29 -11.12 15.13
CA HIS A 180 -8.17 -12.01 15.40
C HIS A 180 -6.80 -11.37 15.15
N LEU A 181 -6.76 -10.20 14.49
CA LEU A 181 -5.55 -9.44 14.20
C LEU A 181 -5.69 -8.02 14.76
N LYS A 182 -5.12 -7.76 15.94
CA LYS A 182 -5.20 -6.44 16.59
C LYS A 182 -4.54 -5.37 15.72
N GLY A 183 -5.23 -4.24 15.55
CA GLY A 183 -4.72 -3.10 14.76
C GLY A 183 -4.55 -3.41 13.27
N THR A 184 -5.15 -4.50 12.78
CA THR A 184 -5.15 -4.87 11.36
C THR A 184 -6.53 -4.67 10.78
N HIS A 185 -6.58 -4.05 9.61
CA HIS A 185 -7.77 -3.90 8.82
C HIS A 185 -7.59 -4.61 7.48
N VAL A 186 -8.58 -5.40 7.09
CA VAL A 186 -8.51 -6.27 5.91
C VAL A 186 -9.64 -5.88 4.97
N TYR A 187 -9.30 -5.50 3.73
CA TYR A 187 -10.29 -5.02 2.76
C TYR A 187 -10.12 -5.68 1.39
N GLU A 188 -11.23 -5.92 0.72
CA GLU A 188 -11.22 -6.20 -0.71
C GLU A 188 -11.19 -4.89 -1.51
N ILE A 189 -10.37 -4.88 -2.58
CA ILE A 189 -10.36 -3.81 -3.58
C ILE A 189 -10.73 -4.35 -4.95
N HIS A 190 -11.58 -3.60 -5.66
CA HIS A 190 -11.90 -3.89 -7.05
C HIS A 190 -10.95 -3.11 -7.98
N ILE A 191 -10.12 -3.84 -8.73
CA ILE A 191 -9.17 -3.26 -9.68
C ILE A 191 -9.71 -3.47 -11.10
N ASP A 192 -10.17 -2.39 -11.73
CA ASP A 192 -10.62 -2.42 -13.13
C ASP A 192 -9.42 -2.46 -14.08
N ARG A 193 -9.04 -3.67 -14.49
CA ARG A 193 -7.93 -3.91 -15.44
C ARG A 193 -8.23 -3.44 -16.86
N SER A 194 -9.50 -3.22 -17.21
CA SER A 194 -9.83 -2.68 -18.54
C SER A 194 -9.39 -1.22 -18.69
N ARG A 195 -9.23 -0.51 -17.56
CA ARG A 195 -8.74 0.87 -17.49
C ARG A 195 -7.24 0.97 -17.25
N GLU A 196 -6.53 -0.14 -17.09
CA GLU A 196 -5.08 -0.12 -16.88
C GLU A 196 -4.39 0.47 -18.12
N PRO A 197 -3.77 1.66 -18.01
CA PRO A 197 -3.10 2.25 -19.14
C PRO A 197 -1.81 1.50 -19.45
N LYS A 198 -1.35 1.61 -20.70
CA LYS A 198 0.00 1.15 -21.05
C LYS A 198 1.02 1.84 -20.14
N SER A 199 1.95 1.05 -19.60
CA SER A 199 3.04 1.53 -18.74
C SER A 199 3.82 2.69 -19.40
N ALA A 200 4.33 3.58 -18.56
CA ALA A 200 5.21 4.66 -18.97
C ALA A 200 6.47 4.12 -19.67
N ASN A 201 7.08 4.96 -20.52
CA ASN A 201 8.41 4.69 -21.04
C ASN A 201 9.41 4.67 -19.88
N THR A 202 10.38 3.76 -19.94
CA THR A 202 11.39 3.62 -18.89
C THR A 202 12.20 4.91 -18.73
N TRP A 203 12.23 5.43 -17.51
CA TRP A 203 13.12 6.50 -17.12
C TRP A 203 14.56 5.97 -17.06
N ASN A 204 15.38 6.40 -18.01
CA ASN A 204 16.80 6.03 -18.07
C ASN A 204 17.52 6.31 -16.74
N GLY A 205 18.14 5.27 -16.18
CA GLY A 205 18.88 5.32 -14.93
C GLY A 205 18.03 5.16 -13.66
N ILE A 206 16.71 4.94 -13.76
CA ILE A 206 15.83 4.82 -12.59
C ILE A 206 16.31 3.80 -11.56
N SER A 207 16.84 2.66 -12.02
CA SER A 207 17.37 1.59 -11.15
C SER A 207 18.54 2.01 -10.27
N MET A 208 19.21 3.13 -10.56
CA MET A 208 20.27 3.68 -9.72
C MET A 208 19.73 4.50 -8.56
N PHE A 209 18.47 4.91 -8.59
CA PHE A 209 17.85 5.77 -7.58
C PHE A 209 17.20 4.92 -6.49
N GLY A 210 17.43 5.31 -5.23
CA GLY A 210 16.88 4.62 -4.06
C GLY A 210 15.90 5.46 -3.24
N ASP A 211 15.84 6.76 -3.50
CA ASP A 211 15.15 7.74 -2.67
C ASP A 211 14.62 8.87 -3.55
N PHE A 212 13.31 9.12 -3.48
CA PHE A 212 12.58 10.07 -4.30
C PHE A 212 11.86 11.04 -3.37
N THR A 213 12.25 12.32 -3.41
CA THR A 213 11.58 13.39 -2.65
C THR A 213 10.73 14.22 -3.59
N PHE A 214 9.45 14.40 -3.27
CA PHE A 214 8.49 15.11 -4.11
C PHE A 214 8.44 16.59 -3.73
N VAL A 215 8.62 17.46 -4.72
CA VAL A 215 8.66 18.92 -4.56
C VAL A 215 7.35 19.50 -5.06
N TYR A 216 6.69 20.30 -4.23
CA TYR A 216 5.35 20.81 -4.53
C TYR A 216 5.33 22.33 -4.69
N ASN A 217 4.47 22.78 -5.59
CA ASN A 217 3.90 24.13 -5.57
C ASN A 217 2.41 23.98 -5.28
N ASN A 218 1.97 24.45 -4.10
CA ASN A 218 0.65 24.12 -3.53
C ASN A 218 0.44 22.60 -3.48
N ARG A 219 -0.59 22.07 -4.15
CA ARG A 219 -0.88 20.62 -4.24
C ARG A 219 -0.27 19.94 -5.47
N GLN A 220 0.35 20.69 -6.39
CA GLN A 220 0.91 20.11 -7.60
C GLN A 220 2.39 19.75 -7.39
N CYS A 221 2.75 18.49 -7.62
CA CYS A 221 4.15 18.07 -7.64
C CYS A 221 4.85 18.64 -8.88
N ILE A 222 5.78 19.58 -8.69
CA ILE A 222 6.48 20.28 -9.78
C ILE A 222 7.82 19.64 -10.13
N ALA A 223 8.41 18.85 -9.24
CA ALA A 223 9.68 18.17 -9.49
C ALA A 223 9.87 16.98 -8.53
N ILE A 224 10.80 16.10 -8.87
CA ILE A 224 11.33 15.08 -7.95
C ILE A 224 12.82 15.31 -7.77
N ASP A 225 13.27 15.31 -6.51
CA ASP A 225 14.67 15.23 -6.14
C ASP A 225 15.02 13.77 -5.84
N VAL A 226 15.92 13.18 -6.63
CA VAL A 226 16.32 11.77 -6.47
C VAL A 226 17.74 11.64 -5.94
N ARG A 227 17.97 10.59 -5.15
CA ARG A 227 19.30 10.21 -4.67
C ARG A 227 19.62 8.77 -5.06
N GLU A 228 20.90 8.50 -5.29
CA GLU A 228 21.38 7.19 -5.68
C GLU A 228 21.31 6.17 -4.53
N GLN A 229 21.16 4.90 -4.87
CA GLN A 229 21.02 3.80 -3.93
C GLN A 229 22.33 3.48 -3.17
N THR A 230 23.49 3.86 -3.70
CA THR A 230 24.81 3.35 -3.28
C THR A 230 25.76 4.35 -2.63
N SER A 231 25.36 5.59 -2.36
CA SER A 231 26.20 6.51 -1.60
C SER A 231 25.68 6.68 -0.18
N LYS A 232 26.62 6.69 0.78
CA LYS A 232 26.43 7.25 2.13
C LYS A 232 25.48 8.45 2.05
N CYS A 233 24.61 8.60 3.04
CA CYS A 233 23.43 9.46 3.17
C CYS A 233 23.49 10.94 2.67
N ASP A 234 24.55 11.38 2.01
CA ASP A 234 24.93 12.75 1.64
C ASP A 234 25.18 12.95 0.13
N GLY A 235 24.84 11.99 -0.75
CA GLY A 235 24.89 12.21 -2.19
C GLY A 235 24.02 13.40 -2.62
N LYS A 236 24.57 14.34 -3.40
CA LYS A 236 23.79 15.50 -3.90
C LYS A 236 22.56 15.00 -4.67
N ALA A 237 21.38 15.44 -4.23
CA ALA A 237 20.15 15.10 -4.92
C ALA A 237 20.14 15.70 -6.33
N LYS A 238 19.69 14.90 -7.31
CA LYS A 238 19.48 15.36 -8.68
C LYS A 238 18.02 15.70 -8.87
N ARG A 239 17.73 16.93 -9.30
CA ARG A 239 16.38 17.40 -9.57
C ARG A 239 15.92 17.03 -10.98
N PHE A 240 14.68 16.57 -11.10
CA PHE A 240 13.99 16.32 -12.36
C PHE A 240 12.62 17.01 -12.37
N GLU A 241 12.44 17.92 -13.32
CA GLU A 241 11.22 18.72 -13.45
C GLU A 241 10.03 17.88 -13.95
N ARG A 242 8.83 18.19 -13.44
CA ARG A 242 7.56 17.52 -13.80
C ARG A 242 7.41 17.43 -15.31
N LYS A 243 7.61 18.55 -16.04
CA LYS A 243 7.45 18.60 -17.50
C LYS A 243 8.24 17.51 -18.21
N LYS A 244 9.51 17.31 -17.84
CA LYS A 244 10.39 16.32 -18.47
C LYS A 244 10.04 14.89 -18.09
N LEU A 245 9.71 14.65 -16.83
CA LEU A 245 9.26 13.33 -16.37
C LEU A 245 7.95 12.91 -17.03
N PHE A 246 7.09 13.89 -17.29
CA PHE A 246 5.77 13.70 -17.87
C PHE A 246 5.81 13.33 -19.37
N GLU A 247 6.88 13.70 -20.08
CA GLU A 247 7.13 13.22 -21.45
C GLU A 247 7.27 11.69 -21.54
N LEU A 248 7.59 11.02 -20.43
CA LEU A 248 7.68 9.56 -20.37
C LEU A 248 6.31 8.89 -20.35
N TRP A 249 5.22 9.63 -20.10
CA TRP A 249 3.87 9.07 -20.09
C TRP A 249 2.77 9.99 -20.64
N PRO A 250 2.85 10.41 -21.93
CA PRO A 250 2.02 11.49 -22.46
C PRO A 250 0.50 11.24 -22.40
N ASN A 251 0.08 9.99 -22.52
CA ASN A 251 -1.34 9.62 -22.58
C ASN A 251 -2.00 9.60 -21.20
N TYR A 252 -1.26 9.22 -20.16
CA TYR A 252 -1.78 9.18 -18.78
C TYR A 252 -2.09 10.58 -18.24
N LEU A 253 -1.36 11.59 -18.70
CA LEU A 253 -1.50 12.98 -18.27
C LEU A 253 -2.72 13.69 -18.84
N LYS A 254 -3.23 13.18 -19.97
CA LYS A 254 -4.46 13.66 -20.59
C LYS A 254 -5.71 12.98 -20.01
N SER A 255 -5.53 11.98 -19.14
CA SER A 255 -6.63 11.31 -18.46
C SER A 255 -7.09 12.15 -17.26
N ASP A 256 -8.38 12.47 -17.26
CA ASP A 256 -9.08 13.04 -16.11
C ASP A 256 -9.25 12.01 -14.97
N THR A 257 -9.13 10.71 -15.27
CA THR A 257 -9.22 9.64 -14.28
C THR A 257 -7.82 9.17 -13.87
N ILE A 258 -7.48 9.41 -12.60
CA ILE A 258 -6.21 9.04 -11.96
C ILE A 258 -6.41 7.83 -11.03
N SER A 259 -7.65 7.66 -10.55
CA SER A 259 -8.03 6.60 -9.62
C SER A 259 -7.89 5.24 -10.30
N THR A 260 -7.28 4.29 -9.60
CA THR A 260 -6.94 2.97 -10.14
C THR A 260 -7.73 1.84 -9.47
N GLY A 261 -8.47 2.12 -8.38
CA GLY A 261 -9.35 1.16 -7.73
C GLY A 261 -10.43 1.80 -6.85
N VAL A 262 -11.48 1.04 -6.56
CA VAL A 262 -12.56 1.41 -5.63
C VAL A 262 -12.63 0.34 -4.54
N THR A 263 -12.73 0.77 -3.28
CA THR A 263 -13.01 -0.09 -2.14
C THR A 263 -14.50 -0.41 -2.12
N SER A 264 -14.86 -1.67 -1.88
CA SER A 264 -16.24 -1.99 -1.52
C SER A 264 -16.43 -1.60 -0.06
N ASP A 265 -17.26 -0.59 0.21
CA ASP A 265 -17.63 -0.24 1.58
C ASP A 265 -18.35 -1.45 2.21
N SER A 266 -17.70 -2.13 3.14
CA SER A 266 -18.37 -3.11 4.00
C SER A 266 -18.97 -2.36 5.19
N ASN A 267 -20.25 -2.02 5.07
CA ASN A 267 -21.20 -1.57 6.09
C ASN A 267 -20.65 -1.31 7.50
N ASP A 268 -20.55 -0.02 7.87
CA ASP A 268 -20.86 0.41 9.23
C ASP A 268 -22.38 0.32 9.42
N THR A 269 -22.85 -0.75 10.05
CA THR A 269 -24.17 -0.78 10.69
C THR A 269 -24.00 -1.21 12.13
N ASP A 270 -24.19 -0.25 13.04
CA ASP A 270 -24.80 -0.33 14.37
C ASP A 270 -24.48 0.99 15.10
N GLU A 271 -25.35 1.71 15.82
CA GLU A 271 -26.68 1.47 16.39
C GLU A 271 -27.23 2.86 16.78
N SER A 272 -28.48 3.20 16.43
CA SER A 272 -29.31 4.09 17.26
C SER A 272 -30.78 3.98 16.84
N GLY A 273 -31.39 2.86 17.21
CA GLY A 273 -32.81 2.60 17.05
C GLY A 273 -33.43 2.07 18.34
N VAL A 274 -33.24 2.78 19.46
CA VAL A 274 -34.01 2.52 20.68
C VAL A 274 -35.43 3.08 20.47
N GLN A 275 -36.40 2.20 20.23
CA GLN A 275 -37.80 2.54 20.47
C GLN A 275 -38.12 2.34 21.96
N PRO A 276 -38.79 3.31 22.62
CA PRO A 276 -39.23 3.12 23.99
C PRO A 276 -40.50 2.26 24.02
N VAL A 277 -40.47 1.26 24.89
CA VAL A 277 -41.65 0.52 25.34
C VAL A 277 -42.26 1.28 26.52
N SER A 278 -43.38 1.96 26.27
CA SER A 278 -44.59 2.05 27.12
C SER A 278 -45.51 3.13 26.59
#